data_AF-A0A068ZVX7-F1
#
_entry.id   AF-A0A068ZVX7-F1
#
_cell.length_a   1.000
_cell.length_b   1.000
_cell.length_c   1.000
_cell.angle_alpha   90.00
_cell.angle_beta   90.00
_cell.angle_gamma   90.00
#
_symmetry.space_group_name_H-M   'P 1'
#
loop_
_entity.id
_entity.type
_entity.pdbx_description
1 polymer ?
#
loop_
_entity_poly.entity_id
_entity_poly.type
_entity_poly.pdbx_seq_one_letter_code
_entity_poly.pdbx_strand_id
1 'polypeptide(L)'
;MYKHTIVYDGEVDKILANVLSWGYSPSKVLVCDIKDYVPGQTENLYVVGGGACEKISSITKEKFIMIKGNDRFDTLYKALDFINR
;
A
#
# COMPACT_ATOMS: atom_id res chain seq x y z
N MET A 1 15.31 -4.21 6.61
CA MET A 1 14.78 -4.29 5.24
C MET A 1 13.49 -5.10 5.30
N TYR A 2 12.39 -4.55 4.81
CA TYR A 2 11.09 -5.19 4.79
C TYR A 2 10.90 -5.96 3.48
N LYS A 3 10.21 -7.10 3.51
CA LYS A 3 9.92 -7.84 2.27
C LYS A 3 8.79 -7.16 1.49
N HIS A 4 7.80 -6.64 2.20
CA HIS A 4 6.65 -5.94 1.65
C HIS A 4 6.44 -4.64 2.42
N THR A 5 6.27 -3.52 1.73
CA THR A 5 5.79 -2.27 2.33
C THR A 5 4.52 -1.83 1.63
N ILE A 6 3.50 -1.51 2.41
CA ILE A 6 2.20 -1.05 1.94
C ILE A 6 2.02 0.38 2.46
N VAL A 7 1.97 1.32 1.52
CA VAL A 7 1.84 2.76 1.79
C VAL A 7 0.41 3.21 1.53
N TYR A 8 -0.14 4.03 2.43
CA TYR A 8 -1.47 4.62 2.31
C TYR A 8 -1.46 6.11 2.67
N ASP A 9 -2.57 6.81 2.45
CA ASP A 9 -2.75 8.21 2.85
C ASP A 9 -4.12 8.40 3.53
N GLY A 10 -4.11 8.73 4.81
CA GLY A 10 -5.34 8.94 5.61
C GLY A 10 -6.01 7.65 6.13
N GLU A 11 -6.96 7.84 7.06
CA GLU A 11 -7.54 6.74 7.85
C GLU A 11 -8.44 5.78 7.05
N VAL A 12 -9.03 6.23 5.94
CA VAL A 12 -9.85 5.36 5.08
C VAL A 12 -8.96 4.34 4.36
N ASP A 13 -7.91 4.82 3.68
CA ASP A 13 -7.01 3.96 2.91
C ASP A 13 -6.12 3.10 3.82
N LYS A 14 -5.88 3.53 5.07
CA LYS A 14 -5.25 2.71 6.11
C LYS A 14 -5.96 1.37 6.32
N ILE A 15 -7.29 1.36 6.36
CA ILE A 15 -8.06 0.13 6.52
C ILE A 15 -7.78 -0.80 5.33
N LEU A 16 -7.78 -0.24 4.11
CA LEU A 16 -7.57 -0.99 2.88
C LEU A 16 -6.14 -1.54 2.76
N ALA A 17 -5.14 -0.76 3.19
CA ALA A 17 -3.76 -1.20 3.29
C ALA A 17 -3.57 -2.33 4.30
N ASN A 18 -4.29 -2.29 5.42
CA ASN A 18 -4.32 -3.40 6.38
C ASN A 18 -4.98 -4.65 5.77
N VAL A 19 -6.07 -4.51 5.00
CA VAL A 19 -6.68 -5.66 4.29
C VAL A 19 -5.67 -6.30 3.32
N LEU A 20 -4.95 -5.48 2.54
CA LEU A 20 -3.91 -5.98 1.65
C LEU A 20 -2.80 -6.72 2.42
N SER A 21 -2.46 -6.27 3.62
CA SER A 21 -1.44 -6.91 4.46
C SER A 21 -1.79 -8.34 4.87
N TRP A 22 -3.08 -8.71 4.88
CA TRP A 22 -3.54 -10.06 5.22
C TRP A 22 -3.10 -11.13 4.22
N GLY A 23 -2.68 -10.73 3.01
CA GLY A 23 -2.05 -11.61 2.03
C GLY A 23 -0.61 -12.00 2.36
N TYR A 24 0.01 -11.39 3.38
CA TYR A 24 1.42 -11.55 3.71
C TYR A 24 1.65 -11.98 5.16
N SER A 25 2.86 -12.51 5.42
CA SER A 25 3.30 -12.83 6.79
C SER A 25 3.47 -11.53 7.60
N PRO A 26 2.86 -11.40 8.79
CA PRO A 26 2.94 -10.17 9.61
C PRO A 26 4.37 -9.75 9.95
N SER A 27 5.28 -10.70 10.14
CA SER A 27 6.70 -10.45 10.43
C SER A 27 7.51 -9.88 9.26
N LYS A 28 6.91 -9.77 8.06
CA LYS A 28 7.60 -9.38 6.81
C LYS A 28 6.95 -8.20 6.11
N VAL A 29 5.91 -7.60 6.69
CA VAL A 29 5.14 -6.50 6.10
C VAL A 29 5.22 -5.25 6.98
N LEU A 30 5.53 -4.11 6.35
CA LEU A 30 5.36 -2.79 6.94
C LEU A 30 4.11 -2.16 6.33
N VAL A 31 3.21 -1.66 7.17
CA VAL A 31 2.06 -0.85 6.75
C VAL A 31 2.25 0.53 7.36
N CYS A 32 2.42 1.57 6.54
CA CYS A 32 2.66 2.92 7.04
C CYS A 32 1.99 4.00 6.19
N ASP A 33 1.75 5.14 6.83
CA ASP A 33 1.28 6.34 6.14
C ASP A 33 2.39 6.85 5.21
N ILE A 34 2.02 7.47 4.10
CA ILE A 34 2.92 8.02 3.10
C ILE A 34 3.88 9.07 3.68
N LYS A 35 3.45 9.83 4.69
CA LYS A 35 4.32 10.82 5.37
C LYS A 35 5.46 10.16 6.16
N ASP A 36 5.28 8.91 6.55
CA ASP A 36 6.24 8.14 7.36
C ASP A 36 7.03 7.14 6.48
N TYR A 37 6.74 7.11 5.17
CA TYR A 37 7.44 6.24 4.24
C TYR A 37 8.89 6.69 4.04
N VAL A 38 9.83 5.82 4.39
CA VAL A 38 11.26 6.02 4.11
C VAL A 38 11.66 5.10 2.93
N PRO A 39 12.13 5.65 1.79
CA PRO A 39 12.53 4.86 0.61
C PRO A 39 13.75 3.95 0.82
N GLY A 40 13.89 2.91 -0.01
CA GLY A 40 15.11 2.10 -0.12
C GLY A 40 15.26 1.00 0.93
N GLN A 41 14.20 0.71 1.68
CA GLN A 41 14.19 -0.29 2.75
C GLN A 41 13.14 -1.39 2.55
N THR A 42 12.61 -1.53 1.32
CA THR A 42 11.65 -2.58 0.97
C THR A 42 12.03 -3.31 -0.32
N GLU A 43 11.68 -4.60 -0.41
CA GLU A 43 11.82 -5.37 -1.66
C GLU A 43 10.61 -5.16 -2.58
N ASN A 44 9.40 -5.05 -2.02
CA ASN A 44 8.15 -4.90 -2.76
C ASN A 44 7.33 -3.75 -2.18
N LEU A 45 7.08 -2.73 -3.00
CA LEU A 45 6.31 -1.56 -2.63
C LEU A 45 4.90 -1.60 -3.23
N TYR A 46 3.89 -1.52 -2.37
CA TYR A 46 2.49 -1.40 -2.76
C TYR A 46 1.95 -0.06 -2.26
N VAL A 47 1.16 0.62 -3.09
CA VAL A 47 0.60 1.94 -2.78
C VAL A 47 -0.91 1.86 -2.92
N VAL A 48 -1.61 2.12 -1.83
CA VAL A 48 -3.05 1.90 -1.70
C VAL A 48 -3.80 3.22 -1.65
N GLY A 49 -4.82 3.33 -2.49
CA GLY A 49 -5.70 4.49 -2.52
C GLY A 49 -5.18 5.66 -3.37
N GLY A 50 -6.10 6.56 -3.74
CA GLY A 50 -5.83 7.66 -4.67
C GLY A 50 -4.80 8.65 -4.14
N GLY A 51 -4.96 9.09 -2.89
CA GLY A 51 -4.09 10.10 -2.27
C GLY A 51 -2.62 9.68 -2.21
N ALA A 52 -2.37 8.43 -1.81
CA ALA A 52 -1.02 7.88 -1.79
C ALA A 52 -0.45 7.71 -3.21
N CYS A 53 -1.24 7.20 -4.15
CA CYS A 53 -0.81 6.97 -5.53
C CYS A 53 -0.42 8.27 -6.27
N GLU A 54 -1.09 9.39 -5.97
CA GLU A 54 -0.75 10.70 -6.55
C GLU A 54 0.58 11.26 -6.01
N LYS A 55 0.86 11.02 -4.73
CA LYS A 55 2.02 11.60 -4.03
C LYS A 55 3.28 10.74 -4.14
N ILE A 56 3.17 9.41 -4.23
CA ILE A 56 4.33 8.51 -4.06
C ILE A 56 5.48 8.76 -5.05
N SER A 57 5.17 9.20 -6.27
CA SER A 57 6.16 9.43 -7.33
C SER A 57 7.10 10.62 -7.04
N SER A 58 6.72 11.53 -6.14
CA SER A 58 7.58 12.62 -5.67
C SER A 58 8.46 12.21 -4.49
N ILE A 59 8.16 11.08 -3.83
CA ILE A 59 8.84 10.62 -2.60
C ILE A 59 9.91 9.58 -2.92
N THR A 60 9.66 8.67 -3.86
CA THR A 60 10.60 7.58 -4.21
C THR A 60 10.75 7.36 -5.71
N LYS A 61 11.85 6.69 -6.08
CA LYS A 61 12.12 6.17 -7.43
C LYS A 61 11.98 4.65 -7.52
N GLU A 62 11.62 3.99 -6.41
CA GLU A 62 11.36 2.54 -6.38
C GLU A 62 10.20 2.19 -7.31
N LYS A 63 10.24 0.99 -7.88
CA LYS A 63 9.09 0.44 -8.59
C LYS A 63 8.02 0.07 -7.57
N PHE A 64 6.78 0.42 -7.86
CA PHE A 64 5.64 0.10 -7.01
C PHE A 64 4.44 -0.39 -7.80
N ILE A 65 3.55 -1.09 -7.12
CA ILE A 65 2.24 -1.48 -7.64
C ILE A 65 1.19 -0.60 -6.99
N MET A 66 0.36 0.04 -7.82
CA MET A 66 -0.76 0.85 -7.36
C MET A 66 -2.01 -0.02 -7.22
N ILE A 67 -2.69 0.10 -6.08
CA ILE A 67 -3.96 -0.57 -5.79
C ILE A 67 -4.95 0.55 -5.46
N LYS A 68 -5.66 1.01 -6.49
CA LYS A 68 -6.63 2.09 -6.38
C LYS A 68 -7.90 1.82 -7.19
N GLY A 69 -9.03 2.11 -6.55
CA GLY A 69 -10.34 2.12 -7.16
C GLY A 69 -10.87 3.52 -7.44
N ASN A 70 -12.08 3.58 -8.01
CA ASN A 70 -12.82 4.84 -8.18
C ASN A 70 -13.30 5.40 -6.84
N ASP A 71 -13.54 4.53 -5.85
CA ASP A 71 -13.91 4.88 -4.49
C ASP A 71 -13.30 3.89 -3.47
N ARG A 72 -13.65 4.05 -2.19
CA ARG A 72 -13.15 3.22 -1.09
C ARG A 72 -13.58 1.75 -1.20
N PHE A 73 -14.75 1.46 -1.75
CA PHE A 73 -15.27 0.11 -1.90
C PHE A 73 -14.63 -0.60 -3.10
N ASP A 74 -14.49 0.09 -4.24
CA ASP A 74 -13.73 -0.44 -5.38
C ASP A 74 -12.26 -0.70 -5.01
N THR A 75 -11.65 0.20 -4.23
CA THR A 75 -10.28 -0.01 -3.72
C THR A 75 -10.20 -1.22 -2.79
N LEU A 76 -11.22 -1.45 -1.94
CA LEU A 76 -11.31 -2.64 -1.10
C LEU A 76 -11.39 -3.93 -1.95
N TYR A 77 -12.26 -3.98 -2.95
CA TYR A 77 -12.40 -5.16 -3.81
C TYR A 77 -11.10 -5.45 -4.59
N LYS A 78 -10.41 -4.42 -5.09
CA LYS A 78 -9.10 -4.58 -5.72
C LYS A 78 -8.03 -5.09 -4.77
N ALA A 79 -8.03 -4.65 -3.51
CA ALA A 79 -7.09 -5.14 -2.52
C ALA A 79 -7.33 -6.62 -2.19
N LEU A 80 -8.60 -7.04 -2.11
CA LEU A 80 -8.99 -8.45 -1.90
C LEU A 80 -8.61 -9.32 -3.10
N ASP A 81 -8.95 -8.89 -4.32
CA ASP A 81 -8.58 -9.56 -5.57
C ASP A 81 -7.04 -9.74 -5.68
N PHE A 82 -6.28 -8.71 -5.33
CA PHE A 82 -4.81 -8.75 -5.35
C PHE A 82 -4.21 -9.84 -4.46
N ILE A 83 -4.87 -10.18 -3.35
CA ILE A 83 -4.44 -11.24 -2.43
C ILE A 83 -5.21 -12.55 -2.65
N ASN A 84 -5.93 -12.66 -3.76
CA ASN A 84 -6.77 -13.81 -4.14
C ASN A 84 -7.81 -14.17 -3.06
N ARG A 85 -8.56 -13.18 -2.58
CA ARG A 85 -9.64 -13.34 -1.60
C ARG A 85 -10.95 -12.70 -2.03
#